data_AF-A0A2V3HEY5-F1
#
_entry.id   AF-A0A2V3HEY5-F1
#
_cell.length_a   1.000
_cell.length_b   1.000
_cell.length_c   1.000
_cell.angle_alpha   90.00
_cell.angle_beta   90.00
_cell.angle_gamma   90.00
#
_symmetry.space_group_name_H-M   'P 1'
#
loop_
_entity.id
_entity.type
_entity.pdbx_description
1 polymer ?
#
loop_
_entity_poly.entity_id
_entity_poly.type
_entity_poly.pdbx_seq_one_letter_code
_entity_poly.pdbx_strand_id
1 'polypeptide(L)'
;MNDPEIAVDVDHIEHSVGGAGGHIFRRLLHISMFLIPVMYHLYGETIAAYVSLEPQQFVIAVGLIFIIVEAIRIRFGIIIVGQREYEATQISALAWGAFAVC
;
A
#
# COMPACT_ATOMS: atom_id res chain seq x y z
N MET A 1 7.59 37.99 22.54
CA MET A 1 7.99 36.61 22.21
C MET A 1 7.28 36.29 20.92
N ASN A 2 7.99 36.38 19.80
CA ASN A 2 7.45 35.95 18.51
C ASN A 2 7.70 34.45 18.47
N ASP A 3 6.66 33.66 18.72
CA ASP A 3 6.69 32.25 18.34
C ASP A 3 7.00 32.20 16.84
N PRO A 4 8.00 31.44 16.38
CA PRO A 4 8.16 31.21 14.96
C PRO A 4 6.89 30.48 14.52
N GLU A 5 6.07 31.19 13.74
CA GLU A 5 4.96 30.64 12.99
C GLU A 5 5.52 29.40 12.28
N ILE A 6 5.13 28.21 12.73
CA ILE A 6 5.55 26.98 12.08
C ILE A 6 4.97 27.10 10.69
N ALA A 7 5.82 27.40 9.71
CA ALA A 7 5.47 27.25 8.31
C ALA A 7 5.16 25.77 8.14
N VAL A 8 3.87 25.44 8.27
CA VAL A 8 3.28 24.16 7.94
C VAL A 8 3.29 24.13 6.42
N ASP A 9 4.49 24.11 5.85
CA ASP A 9 4.70 23.87 4.44
C ASP A 9 4.50 22.37 4.25
N VAL A 10 3.23 21.99 4.16
CA VAL A 10 2.76 20.64 3.91
C VAL A 10 2.93 20.35 2.43
N ASP A 11 4.10 20.66 1.85
CA ASP A 11 4.35 20.26 0.48
C ASP A 11 4.66 18.76 0.46
N HIS A 12 3.59 17.98 0.42
CA HIS A 12 3.64 16.53 0.26
C HIS A 12 4.32 16.10 -1.04
N ILE A 13 4.58 17.03 -1.97
CA ILE A 13 5.25 16.78 -3.24
C ILE A 13 6.76 16.70 -3.05
N GLU A 14 7.36 17.51 -2.15
CA GLU A 14 8.81 17.50 -1.91
C GLU A 14 9.27 16.29 -1.08
N HIS A 15 8.42 15.78 -0.17
CA HIS A 15 8.76 14.64 0.70
C HIS A 15 8.43 13.25 0.13
N SER A 16 8.03 13.14 -1.14
CA SER A 16 7.79 11.85 -1.81
C SER A 16 8.89 11.53 -2.80
N VAL A 17 9.44 10.33 -2.72
CA VAL A 17 10.44 9.84 -3.67
C VAL A 17 9.78 9.72 -5.05
N GLY A 18 10.11 10.64 -5.97
CA GLY A 18 9.49 10.75 -7.29
C GLY A 18 8.55 11.96 -7.50
N GLY A 19 8.48 12.89 -6.54
CA GLY A 19 7.78 14.16 -6.68
C GLY A 19 6.29 14.03 -7.03
N ALA A 20 5.79 14.90 -7.91
CA ALA A 20 4.39 14.89 -8.34
C ALA A 20 3.98 13.57 -9.04
N GLY A 21 4.90 12.94 -9.77
CA GLY A 21 4.67 11.66 -10.45
C GLY A 21 4.49 10.50 -9.46
N GLY A 22 5.31 10.46 -8.42
CA GLY A 22 5.19 9.48 -7.33
C GLY A 22 3.86 9.61 -6.58
N HIS A 23 3.41 10.83 -6.32
CA HIS A 23 2.11 11.07 -5.67
C HIS A 23 0.93 10.60 -6.51
N ILE A 24 0.94 10.84 -7.83
CA ILE A 24 -0.11 10.36 -8.74
C ILE A 24 -0.09 8.82 -8.79
N PHE A 25 1.10 8.21 -8.90
CA PHE A 25 1.24 6.75 -8.89
C PHE A 25 0.66 6.12 -7.62
N ARG A 26 0.96 6.68 -6.46
CA ARG A 26 0.40 6.23 -5.17
C ARG A 26 -1.13 6.32 -5.15
N ARG A 27 -1.71 7.40 -5.69
CA ARG A 27 -3.17 7.57 -5.76
C ARG A 27 -3.82 6.54 -6.70
N LEU A 28 -3.22 6.30 -7.86
CA LEU A 28 -3.70 5.29 -8.80
C LEU A 28 -3.65 3.89 -8.19
N LEU A 29 -2.56 3.55 -7.51
CA LEU A 29 -2.45 2.28 -6.78
C LEU A 29 -3.50 2.17 -5.68
N HIS A 30 -3.73 3.22 -4.89
CA HIS A 30 -4.76 3.20 -3.85
C HIS A 30 -6.17 3.00 -4.42
N ILE A 31 -6.52 3.70 -5.50
CA ILE A 31 -7.80 3.50 -6.19
C ILE A 31 -7.88 2.05 -6.69
N SER A 32 -6.82 1.51 -7.30
CA SER A 32 -6.82 0.14 -7.83
C SER A 32 -7.15 -0.95 -6.80
N MET A 33 -7.05 -0.66 -5.49
CA MET A 33 -7.39 -1.62 -4.45
C MET A 33 -8.88 -2.04 -4.45
N PHE A 34 -9.78 -1.27 -5.07
CA PHE A 34 -11.17 -1.70 -5.27
C PHE A 34 -11.27 -2.96 -6.15
N LEU A 35 -10.26 -3.24 -6.98
CA LEU A 35 -10.23 -4.42 -7.83
C LEU A 35 -10.17 -5.71 -7.00
N ILE A 36 -9.58 -5.68 -5.82
CA ILE A 36 -9.47 -6.86 -4.95
C ILE A 36 -10.87 -7.40 -4.55
N PRO A 37 -11.78 -6.60 -3.95
CA PRO A 37 -13.11 -7.08 -3.59
C PRO A 37 -13.99 -7.38 -4.82
N VAL A 38 -13.83 -6.61 -5.91
CA VAL A 38 -14.55 -6.87 -7.16
C VAL A 38 -14.14 -8.23 -7.74
N MET A 39 -12.85 -8.52 -7.82
CA MET A 39 -12.36 -9.81 -8.30
C MET A 39 -12.72 -10.95 -7.34
N TYR A 40 -12.69 -10.70 -6.03
CA TYR A 40 -13.13 -11.69 -5.04
C TYR A 40 -14.59 -12.10 -5.25
N HIS A 41 -15.51 -11.14 -5.45
CA HIS A 41 -16.92 -11.47 -5.63
C HIS A 41 -17.25 -12.00 -7.03
N LEU A 42 -16.60 -11.52 -8.08
CA LEU A 42 -16.90 -11.95 -9.45
C LEU A 42 -16.17 -13.23 -9.87
N TYR A 43 -14.94 -13.43 -9.38
CA TYR A 43 -14.03 -14.48 -9.86
C TYR A 43 -13.37 -15.26 -8.73
N GLY A 44 -13.75 -15.04 -7.46
CA GLY A 44 -13.12 -15.66 -6.30
C GLY A 44 -13.10 -17.18 -6.39
N GLU A 45 -14.21 -17.81 -6.78
CA GLU A 45 -14.27 -19.27 -6.96
C GLU A 45 -13.35 -19.76 -8.08
N THR A 46 -13.30 -19.05 -9.21
CA THR A 46 -12.45 -19.43 -10.35
C THR A 46 -10.98 -19.27 -10.03
N ILE A 47 -10.59 -18.17 -9.38
CA ILE A 47 -9.20 -17.88 -9.00
C ILE A 47 -8.74 -18.87 -7.93
N ALA A 48 -9.57 -19.12 -6.91
CA ALA A 48 -9.23 -20.01 -5.82
C ALA A 48 -9.19 -21.49 -6.27
N ALA A 49 -10.00 -21.87 -7.27
CA ALA A 49 -9.96 -23.20 -7.89
C ALA A 49 -8.61 -23.51 -8.56
N TYR A 50 -7.92 -22.53 -9.16
CA TYR A 50 -6.57 -22.75 -9.70
C TYR A 50 -5.54 -23.15 -8.64
N VAL A 51 -5.75 -22.71 -7.41
CA VAL A 51 -4.87 -22.97 -6.27
C VAL A 51 -5.43 -24.04 -5.33
N SER A 52 -6.59 -24.63 -5.68
CA SER A 52 -7.34 -25.59 -4.84
C SER A 52 -7.62 -25.09 -3.42
N LEU A 53 -7.84 -23.78 -3.27
CA LEU A 53 -8.19 -23.14 -2.00
C LEU A 53 -9.64 -22.64 -2.03
N GLU A 54 -10.25 -22.47 -0.87
CA GLU A 54 -11.48 -21.69 -0.79
C GLU A 54 -11.17 -20.19 -1.03
N PRO A 55 -12.11 -19.42 -1.60
CA PRO A 55 -11.89 -17.99 -1.84
C PRO A 55 -11.41 -17.22 -0.60
N GLN A 56 -11.97 -17.54 0.57
CA GLN A 56 -11.56 -16.91 1.84
C GLN A 56 -10.10 -17.23 2.21
N GLN A 57 -9.69 -18.49 2.05
CA GLN A 57 -8.32 -18.91 2.33
C GLN A 57 -7.32 -18.27 1.36
N PHE A 58 -7.72 -18.09 0.10
CA PHE A 58 -6.91 -17.40 -0.90
C PHE A 58 -6.68 -15.94 -0.51
N VAL A 59 -7.72 -15.22 -0.09
CA VAL A 59 -7.61 -13.81 0.33
C VAL A 59 -6.73 -13.66 1.58
N ILE A 60 -6.90 -14.54 2.57
CA ILE A 60 -6.04 -14.56 3.76
C ILE A 60 -4.58 -14.81 3.38
N ALA A 61 -4.31 -15.76 2.47
CA ALA A 61 -2.96 -16.05 2.00
C ALA A 61 -2.34 -14.83 1.29
N VAL A 62 -3.11 -14.12 0.45
CA VAL A 62 -2.67 -12.88 -0.19
C VAL A 62 -2.36 -11.79 0.85
N GLY A 63 -3.22 -11.62 1.85
CA GLY A 63 -2.99 -10.69 2.96
C GLY A 63 -1.71 -10.99 3.74
N LEU A 64 -1.45 -12.27 4.04
CA LEU A 64 -0.20 -12.71 4.67
C LEU A 64 1.02 -12.43 3.81
N ILE A 65 0.93 -12.63 2.49
CA ILE A 65 2.02 -12.28 1.55
C ILE A 65 2.31 -10.78 1.61
N PHE A 66 1.29 -9.91 1.61
CA PHE A 66 1.48 -8.46 1.76
C PHE A 66 2.21 -8.10 3.05
N ILE A 67 1.85 -8.73 4.19
CA ILE A 67 2.53 -8.51 5.47
C ILE A 67 4.00 -8.94 5.40
N ILE A 68 4.30 -10.11 4.82
CA ILE A 68 5.68 -10.61 4.70
C ILE A 68 6.51 -9.69 3.80
N VAL A 69 5.96 -9.29 2.65
CA VAL A 69 6.62 -8.36 1.72
C VAL A 69 6.88 -7.03 2.40
N GLU A 70 5.92 -6.49 3.15
CA GLU A 70 6.08 -5.24 3.89
C GLU A 70 7.16 -5.35 4.97
N ALA A 71 7.20 -6.46 5.71
CA ALA A 71 8.25 -6.70 6.71
C ALA A 71 9.64 -6.75 6.08
N ILE A 72 9.78 -7.40 4.93
CA ILE A 72 11.02 -7.41 4.13
C ILE A 72 11.37 -5.99 3.68
N ARG A 73 10.39 -5.24 3.15
CA ARG A 73 10.56 -3.87 2.64
C ARG A 73 11.06 -2.92 3.72
N ILE A 74 10.52 -3.01 4.94
CA ILE A 74 10.99 -2.26 6.12
C ILE A 74 12.39 -2.72 6.53
N ARG A 75 12.65 -4.02 6.56
CA ARG A 75 13.96 -4.58 6.95
C ARG A 75 15.11 -4.09 6.06
N PHE A 76 14.85 -3.94 4.76
CA PHE A 76 15.83 -3.44 3.79
C PHE A 76 15.77 -1.92 3.58
N GLY A 77 14.83 -1.21 4.22
CA GLY A 77 14.67 0.23 4.06
C GLY A 77 14.32 0.65 2.63
N ILE A 78 13.69 -0.23 1.85
CA ILE A 78 13.37 0.04 0.45
C ILE A 78 12.22 1.05 0.41
N ILE A 79 12.40 2.12 -0.35
CA ILE A 79 11.36 3.13 -0.62
C ILE A 79 10.97 2.99 -2.09
N ILE A 80 9.72 2.59 -2.33
CA ILE A 80 9.17 2.47 -3.67
C ILE A 80 8.81 3.87 -4.17
N VAL A 81 8.94 4.12 -5.48
CA VAL A 81 8.54 5.39 -6.10
C VAL A 81 7.09 5.73 -5.72
N GLY A 82 6.87 6.93 -5.19
CA GLY A 82 5.59 7.41 -4.68
C GLY A 82 5.35 7.19 -3.19
N GLN A 83 6.25 6.48 -2.49
CA GLN A 83 6.26 6.40 -1.03
C GLN A 83 6.96 7.63 -0.42
N ARG A 84 6.61 7.94 0.83
CA ARG A 84 7.23 9.03 1.60
C ARG A 84 8.52 8.55 2.26
N GLU A 85 9.46 9.44 2.51
CA GLU A 85 10.78 9.05 3.05
C GLU A 85 10.71 8.32 4.40
N TYR A 86 9.77 8.71 5.27
CA TYR A 86 9.56 8.03 6.54
C TYR A 86 8.95 6.63 6.39
N GLU A 87 8.32 6.31 5.24
CA GLU A 87 7.81 4.97 5.01
C GLU A 87 8.95 3.96 4.94
N ALA A 88 10.21 4.37 4.72
CA ALA A 88 11.40 3.50 4.78
C ALA A 88 11.52 2.66 6.05
N THR A 89 11.00 3.14 7.18
CA THR A 89 11.09 2.47 8.48
C THR A 89 9.72 2.14 9.09
N GLN A 90 8.63 2.61 8.46
CA GLN A 90 7.26 2.42 8.94
C GLN A 90 6.43 1.56 7.98
N ILE A 91 5.26 1.12 8.44
CA ILE A 91 4.29 0.42 7.60
C ILE A 91 3.71 1.40 6.59
N SER A 92 3.78 1.02 5.32
CA SER A 92 3.32 1.82 4.19
C SER A 92 1.80 1.93 4.14
N ALA A 93 1.29 3.04 3.59
CA ALA A 93 -0.15 3.20 3.36
C ALA A 93 -0.74 2.09 2.46
N LEU A 94 0.06 1.53 1.55
CA LEU A 94 -0.35 0.43 0.68
C LEU A 94 -0.57 -0.86 1.48
N ALA A 95 0.33 -1.20 2.41
CA ALA A 95 0.18 -2.37 3.27
C ALA A 95 -1.06 -2.25 4.17
N TRP A 96 -1.33 -1.07 4.72
CA TRP A 96 -2.57 -0.81 5.46
C TRP A 96 -3.82 -0.98 4.60
N GLY A 97 -3.79 -0.52 3.36
CA GLY A 97 -4.89 -0.74 2.42
C GLY A 97 -5.10 -2.22 2.11
N ALA A 98 -4.02 -2.99 1.93
CA ALA A 98 -4.11 -4.39 1.59
C ALA A 98 -4.67 -5.21 2.76
N PHE A 99 -4.23 -4.88 3.98
CA PHE A 99 -4.74 -5.47 5.22
C PHE A 99 -6.22 -5.15 5.46
N ALA A 100 -6.70 -3.97 5.07
CA ALA A 100 -8.11 -3.60 5.25
C ALA A 100 -9.05 -4.31 4.26
N VAL A 101 -8.53 -4.72 3.10
CA VAL A 101 -9.32 -5.25 1.99
C VAL A 101 -9.29 -6.78 1.92
N CYS A 102 -8.22 -7.40 2.44
CA CYS A 102 -8.10 -8.85 2.54
C CYS A 102 -8.64 -9.34 3.89
#